data_AF-A0A3E0TQ28-F1
#
_entry.id   AF-A0A3E0TQ28-F1
#
_cell.length_a   1.000
_cell.length_b   1.000
_cell.length_c   1.000
_cell.angle_alpha   90.00
_cell.angle_beta   90.00
_cell.angle_gamma   90.00
#
_symmetry.space_group_name_H-M   'P 1'
#
loop_
_entity.id
_entity.type
_entity.pdbx_description
1 polymer ?
#
loop_
_entity_poly.entity_id
_entity_poly.type
_entity_poly.pdbx_seq_one_letter_code
_entity_poly.pdbx_strand_id
1 'polypeptide(L)'
;MEKVVTKIGKFGKYYTGFDFLYKALYKNEKDANEAYKKIYPAMKATIRAHGVSSEKAQGILELLASYAPTGAKKRNFTRYYINDPEGWKKLPKDPNDIPYGRWY
;
A
#
# COMPACT_ATOMS: atom_id res chain seq x y z
N MET A 1 29.24 24.36 31.42
CA MET A 1 28.84 23.89 30.08
C MET A 1 28.54 22.40 30.19
N GLU A 2 27.29 21.99 30.01
CA GLU A 2 26.95 20.76 29.27
C GLU A 2 25.44 20.72 29.06
N LYS A 3 25.04 20.68 27.78
CA LYS A 3 23.65 20.61 27.35
C LYS A 3 23.26 19.14 27.26
N VAL A 4 22.43 18.67 28.19
CA VAL A 4 21.72 17.40 28.02
C VAL A 4 20.53 17.66 27.10
N VAL A 5 20.73 17.46 25.79
CA VAL A 5 19.65 17.46 24.79
C VAL A 5 19.46 16.05 24.26
N THR A 6 18.47 15.39 24.84
CA THR A 6 17.56 14.36 24.28
C THR A 6 17.88 13.86 22.86
N LYS A 7 18.54 12.70 22.77
CA LYS A 7 18.56 11.84 21.57
C LYS A 7 17.48 10.75 21.67
N ILE A 8 16.20 11.13 21.62
CA ILE A 8 15.06 10.18 21.51
C ILE A 8 14.24 10.44 20.22
N GLY A 9 14.79 11.18 19.25
CA GLY A 9 14.05 11.59 18.05
C GLY A 9 14.12 10.64 16.85
N LYS A 10 15.06 9.67 16.83
CA LYS A 10 15.36 8.87 15.61
C LYS A 10 15.08 7.37 15.71
N PHE A 11 14.87 6.81 16.91
CA PHE A 11 14.59 5.37 17.06
C PHE A 11 13.10 5.01 16.88
N GLY A 12 12.16 5.94 17.10
CA GLY A 12 10.70 5.64 17.04
C GLY A 12 10.10 5.51 15.63
N LYS A 13 10.73 6.08 14.60
CA LYS A 13 10.23 6.00 13.21
C LYS A 13 10.51 4.65 12.54
N TYR A 14 11.59 3.99 12.93
CA TYR A 14 11.93 2.67 12.38
C TYR A 14 11.08 1.56 12.99
N TYR A 15 10.74 1.64 14.28
CA TYR A 15 9.87 0.65 14.91
C TYR A 15 8.42 0.71 14.40
N THR A 16 7.85 1.90 14.18
CA THR A 16 6.49 2.03 13.61
C THR A 16 6.44 1.57 12.16
N GLY A 17 7.46 1.90 11.35
CA GLY A 17 7.59 1.39 9.98
C GLY A 17 7.75 -0.12 9.95
N PHE A 18 8.64 -0.69 10.78
CA PHE A 18 8.91 -2.12 10.84
C PHE A 18 7.73 -2.94 11.40
N ASP A 19 7.02 -2.46 12.43
CA ASP A 19 5.84 -3.15 12.98
C ASP A 19 4.65 -3.10 12.01
N PHE A 20 4.45 -1.97 11.31
CA PHE A 20 3.47 -1.88 10.23
C PHE A 20 3.85 -2.78 9.05
N LEU A 21 5.13 -2.84 8.68
CA LEU A 21 5.63 -3.71 7.63
C LEU A 21 5.53 -5.19 8.04
N TYR A 22 5.82 -5.54 9.29
CA TYR A 22 5.80 -6.89 9.83
C TYR A 22 4.37 -7.44 9.94
N LYS A 23 3.43 -6.65 10.50
CA LYS A 23 1.99 -6.94 10.42
C LYS A 23 1.50 -6.96 8.98
N ALA A 24 2.12 -6.17 8.09
CA ALA A 24 1.80 -6.22 6.67
C ALA A 24 2.34 -7.43 5.91
N LEU A 25 3.40 -8.06 6.41
CA LEU A 25 3.95 -9.29 5.87
C LEU A 25 3.14 -10.51 6.32
N TYR A 26 2.48 -10.43 7.50
CA TYR A 26 1.52 -11.41 8.02
C TYR A 26 0.05 -11.04 7.71
N LYS A 27 -0.22 -10.50 6.51
CA LYS A 27 -1.59 -10.26 6.06
C LYS A 27 -2.22 -11.59 5.67
N ASN A 28 -3.25 -12.01 6.39
CA ASN A 28 -4.17 -13.00 5.85
C ASN A 28 -5.06 -12.32 4.79
N GLU A 29 -5.66 -13.12 3.92
CA GLU A 29 -6.52 -12.64 2.83
C GLU A 29 -7.63 -11.71 3.33
N LYS A 30 -8.25 -12.04 4.47
CA LYS A 30 -9.36 -11.28 5.04
C LYS A 30 -8.93 -9.84 5.36
N ASP A 31 -7.83 -9.66 6.08
CA ASP A 31 -7.33 -8.34 6.47
C ASP A 31 -6.90 -7.52 5.24
N ALA A 32 -6.31 -8.19 4.24
CA ALA A 32 -5.97 -7.55 2.97
C ALA A 32 -7.20 -7.08 2.20
N ASN A 33 -8.24 -7.91 2.13
CA ASN A 33 -9.50 -7.60 1.47
C ASN A 33 -10.24 -6.47 2.18
N GLU A 34 -10.26 -6.46 3.52
CA GLU A 34 -10.85 -5.37 4.30
C GLU A 34 -10.12 -4.05 4.09
N ALA A 35 -8.79 -4.06 4.10
CA ALA A 35 -8.01 -2.86 3.82
C ALA A 35 -8.19 -2.37 2.40
N TYR A 36 -8.21 -3.28 1.41
CA TYR A 36 -8.48 -2.94 0.02
C TYR A 36 -9.82 -2.19 -0.12
N LYS A 37 -10.89 -2.71 0.49
CA LYS A 37 -12.23 -2.09 0.44
C LYS A 37 -12.26 -0.69 1.06
N LYS A 38 -11.43 -0.43 2.08
CA LYS A 38 -11.27 0.91 2.70
C LYS A 38 -10.42 1.85 1.84
N ILE A 39 -9.34 1.36 1.24
CA ILE A 39 -8.39 2.16 0.46
C ILE A 39 -8.93 2.49 -0.94
N TYR A 40 -9.64 1.57 -1.58
CA TYR A 40 -10.15 1.73 -2.95
C TYR A 40 -10.92 3.06 -3.20
N PRO A 41 -11.93 3.44 -2.39
CA PRO A 41 -12.64 4.71 -2.61
C PRO A 41 -11.72 5.93 -2.42
N ALA A 42 -10.82 5.90 -1.43
CA ALA A 42 -9.86 6.97 -1.19
C ALA A 42 -8.88 7.09 -2.37
N MET A 43 -8.36 5.97 -2.89
CA MET A 43 -7.50 5.93 -4.08
C MET A 43 -8.19 6.58 -5.28
N LYS A 44 -9.44 6.20 -5.57
CA LYS A 44 -10.22 6.80 -6.69
C LYS A 44 -10.41 8.31 -6.50
N ALA A 45 -10.69 8.77 -5.28
CA ALA A 45 -10.85 10.18 -4.97
C ALA A 45 -9.53 10.96 -5.13
N THR A 46 -8.44 10.45 -4.56
CA THR A 46 -7.10 11.04 -4.65
C THR A 46 -6.62 11.16 -6.10
N ILE A 47 -6.76 10.09 -6.89
CA ILE A 47 -6.36 10.10 -8.30
C ILE A 47 -7.20 11.09 -9.10
N ARG A 48 -8.51 11.20 -8.84
CA ARG A 48 -9.37 12.20 -9.49
C ARG A 48 -8.99 13.63 -9.13
N ALA A 49 -8.63 13.88 -7.87
CA ALA A 49 -8.32 15.22 -7.38
C ALA A 49 -6.92 15.71 -7.75
N HIS A 50 -5.94 14.80 -7.82
CA HIS A 50 -4.53 15.17 -7.93
C HIS A 50 -3.83 14.58 -9.17
N GLY A 51 -4.50 13.73 -9.94
CA GLY A 51 -3.90 12.99 -11.03
C GLY A 51 -3.08 11.80 -10.52
N VAL A 52 -2.95 10.77 -11.36
CA VAL A 52 -2.29 9.51 -11.01
C VAL A 52 -0.80 9.68 -10.73
N SER A 53 -0.11 10.62 -11.38
CA SER A 53 1.32 10.87 -11.22
C SER A 53 1.67 11.69 -9.97
N SER A 54 0.68 12.21 -9.23
CA SER A 54 0.96 12.96 -8.00
C SER A 54 1.55 12.09 -6.91
N GLU A 55 2.40 12.67 -6.06
CA GLU A 55 2.98 11.96 -4.91
C GLU A 55 1.91 11.32 -4.01
N LYS A 56 0.78 12.01 -3.82
CA LYS A 56 -0.35 11.48 -3.04
C LYS A 56 -0.99 10.26 -3.69
N ALA A 57 -1.20 10.29 -5.01
CA ALA A 57 -1.74 9.16 -5.75
C ALA A 57 -0.78 7.97 -5.78
N GLN A 58 0.52 8.22 -5.98
CA GLN A 58 1.54 7.18 -5.91
C GLN A 58 1.62 6.56 -4.52
N GLY A 59 1.63 7.38 -3.45
CA GLY A 59 1.66 6.89 -2.08
C GLY A 59 0.47 6.00 -1.70
N ILE A 60 -0.75 6.32 -2.16
CA ILE A 60 -1.92 5.47 -1.89
C ILE A 60 -1.93 4.18 -2.72
N LEU A 61 -1.40 4.23 -3.96
CA LEU A 61 -1.21 3.04 -4.80
C LEU A 61 -0.15 2.09 -4.20
N GLU A 62 0.96 2.64 -3.70
CA GLU A 62 1.99 1.87 -2.97
C GLU A 62 1.44 1.29 -1.66
N LEU A 63 0.66 2.07 -0.91
CA LEU A 63 -0.04 1.59 0.28
C LEU A 63 -0.92 0.39 -0.07
N LEU A 64 -1.70 0.45 -1.15
CA LEU A 64 -2.52 -0.67 -1.60
C LEU A 64 -1.66 -1.90 -1.96
N ALA A 65 -0.59 -1.70 -2.73
CA ALA A 65 0.35 -2.77 -3.10
C ALA A 65 1.06 -3.40 -1.89
N SER A 66 1.18 -2.69 -0.77
CA SER A 66 1.71 -3.24 0.48
C SER A 66 0.81 -4.31 1.09
N TYR A 67 -0.47 -4.41 0.68
CA TYR A 67 -1.40 -5.46 1.10
C TYR A 67 -1.37 -6.72 0.23
N ALA A 68 -0.76 -6.65 -0.96
CA ALA A 68 -0.62 -7.82 -1.81
C ALA A 68 0.28 -8.90 -1.15
N PRO A 69 -0.06 -10.20 -1.26
CA PRO A 69 0.76 -11.28 -0.72
C PRO A 69 2.17 -11.26 -1.32
N THR A 70 3.17 -11.56 -0.51
CA THR A 70 4.58 -11.49 -0.90
C THR A 70 4.94 -12.41 -2.09
N GLY A 71 6.11 -12.19 -2.68
CA GLY A 71 6.61 -13.00 -3.79
C GLY A 71 5.96 -12.68 -5.13
N ALA A 72 5.61 -13.72 -5.89
CA ALA A 72 5.13 -13.58 -7.27
C ALA A 72 3.82 -12.79 -7.37
N LYS A 73 2.91 -12.96 -6.39
CA LYS A 73 1.63 -12.24 -6.35
C LYS A 73 1.83 -10.73 -6.22
N LYS A 74 2.62 -10.26 -5.24
CA LYS A 74 3.00 -8.84 -5.11
C LYS A 74 3.68 -8.28 -6.35
N ARG A 75 4.65 -9.00 -6.91
CA ARG A 75 5.33 -8.57 -8.15
C ARG A 75 4.33 -8.38 -9.29
N ASN A 76 3.41 -9.33 -9.48
CA ASN A 76 2.41 -9.26 -10.52
C ASN A 76 1.38 -8.15 -10.28
N PHE A 77 0.94 -7.96 -9.03
CA PHE A 77 0.05 -6.88 -8.63
C PHE A 77 0.66 -5.51 -8.96
N THR A 78 1.88 -5.27 -8.48
CA THR A 78 2.60 -4.01 -8.71
C THR A 78 2.82 -3.76 -10.19
N ARG A 79 3.28 -4.77 -10.93
CA ARG A 79 3.52 -4.63 -12.38
C ARG A 79 2.24 -4.27 -13.14
N TYR A 80 1.11 -4.90 -12.82
CA TYR A 80 -0.12 -4.75 -13.62
C TYR A 80 -0.98 -3.55 -13.22
N TYR A 81 -1.03 -3.22 -11.93
CA TYR A 81 -1.94 -2.19 -11.41
C TYR A 81 -1.26 -0.88 -11.04
N ILE A 82 0.05 -0.90 -10.75
CA ILE A 82 0.77 0.25 -10.20
C ILE A 82 1.73 0.84 -11.23
N ASN A 83 2.58 -0.01 -11.83
CA ASN A 83 3.60 0.43 -12.78
C ASN A 83 3.01 0.77 -14.17
N ASP A 84 1.83 0.24 -14.50
CA ASP A 84 1.08 0.62 -15.69
C ASP A 84 0.33 1.94 -15.41
N PRO A 85 0.56 3.03 -16.18
CA PRO A 85 -0.13 4.30 -16.00
C PRO A 85 -1.66 4.20 -15.99
N GLU A 86 -2.20 3.19 -16.67
CA GLU A 86 -3.63 2.90 -16.79
C GLU A 86 -4.05 1.70 -15.92
N GLY A 87 -3.09 1.06 -15.24
CA GLY A 87 -3.28 -0.14 -14.44
C GLY A 87 -4.28 0.05 -13.31
N TRP A 88 -4.23 1.19 -12.61
CA TRP A 88 -5.15 1.49 -11.50
C TRP A 88 -6.63 1.53 -11.92
N LYS A 89 -6.92 1.77 -13.21
CA LYS A 89 -8.30 1.75 -13.74
C LYS A 89 -8.85 0.33 -13.85
N LYS A 90 -7.96 -0.67 -13.93
CA LYS A 90 -8.28 -2.10 -14.03
C LYS A 90 -8.52 -2.74 -12.66
N LEU A 91 -8.29 -2.02 -11.57
CA LEU A 91 -8.57 -2.49 -10.21
C LEU A 91 -10.09 -2.62 -10.00
N PRO A 92 -10.61 -3.81 -9.65
CA PRO A 92 -12.02 -3.99 -9.36
C PRO A 92 -12.40 -3.36 -8.01
N LYS A 93 -13.70 -3.13 -7.80
CA LYS A 93 -14.19 -2.63 -6.50
C LYS A 93 -14.09 -3.70 -5.41
N ASP A 94 -14.35 -4.96 -5.74
CA ASP A 94 -14.15 -6.09 -4.82
C ASP A 94 -12.78 -6.75 -5.09
N PRO A 95 -11.91 -6.91 -4.07
CA PRO A 95 -10.61 -7.54 -4.24
C PRO A 95 -10.68 -9.01 -4.67
N ASN A 96 -11.79 -9.71 -4.43
CA ASN A 96 -11.97 -11.11 -4.86
C ASN A 96 -12.11 -11.24 -6.38
N ASP A 97 -12.40 -10.14 -7.08
CA ASP A 97 -12.46 -10.12 -8.54
C ASP A 97 -11.06 -9.92 -9.17
N ILE A 98 -10.00 -9.78 -8.35
CA ILE A 98 -8.63 -9.66 -8.86
C ILE A 98 -8.17 -11.04 -9.35
N PRO A 99 -7.65 -11.16 -10.60
CA PRO A 99 -7.21 -12.44 -11.13
C PRO A 99 -6.19 -13.17 -10.24
N TYR A 100 -6.33 -14.49 -10.21
CA TYR A 100 -5.38 -15.37 -9.54
C TYR A 100 -3.92 -15.05 -9.90
N GLY A 101 -3.04 -15.14 -8.91
CA GLY A 101 -1.61 -14.84 -9.09
C GLY A 101 -1.29 -13.34 -9.05
N ARG A 102 -2.27 -12.47 -8.80
CA ARG A 102 -2.07 -11.03 -8.55
C ARG A 102 -2.58 -10.59 -7.18
N TRP A 103 -3.47 -11.36 -6.56
CA TRP A 103 -3.97 -11.13 -5.20
C TRP A 103 -4.13 -12.46 -4.46
N TYR A 104 -4.68 -12.43 -3.24
CA TYR A 104 -5.05 -13.64 -2.50
C TYR A 104 -5.92 -14.56 -3.37
#